data_AF-A0A4U5NWF4-F1
#
_entry.id   AF-A0A4U5NWF4-F1
#
_cell.length_a   1.000
_cell.length_b   1.000
_cell.length_c   1.000
_cell.angle_alpha   90.00
_cell.angle_beta   90.00
_cell.angle_gamma   90.00
#
_symmetry.space_group_name_H-M   'P 1'
#
loop_
_entity.id
_entity.type
_entity.pdbx_description
1 polymer ?
#
loop_
_entity_poly.entity_id
_entity_poly.type
_entity_poly.pdbx_seq_one_letter_code
_entity_poly.pdbx_strand_id
1 'polypeptide(L)'
;MMSTSQTNTFTVGCGSSTTQATAETMKSETVASSSQETFSQSVLQPTIVPEHLRKTDDVAEELAKQQFFHGRLNKNDAKALLTRDGQFLIRFAKDKSDGAVKTVISLLWNGRHYHFLIREKFGLFSVEEQQFESIESLVQFHVEKRMQLTRATGAIISEAVPRAEPITSKDYKLVPHVLKALIFIGVIFALYGSLLMKRRSKNPE
;
A
#
# COMPACT_ATOMS: atom_id res chain seq x y z
N MET A 1 13.18 -66.67 -11.84
CA MET A 1 12.52 -65.65 -12.68
C MET A 1 13.13 -64.31 -12.24
N MET A 2 14.33 -63.91 -12.68
CA MET A 2 14.78 -63.36 -13.97
C MET A 2 14.06 -62.07 -14.43
N SER A 3 14.90 -61.13 -14.93
CA SER A 3 14.69 -59.80 -15.54
C SER A 3 14.61 -58.57 -14.62
N THR A 4 15.61 -57.67 -14.49
CA THR A 4 16.48 -56.84 -15.38
C THR A 4 15.97 -55.40 -15.59
N SER A 5 16.74 -54.47 -15.00
CA SER A 5 17.29 -53.20 -15.52
C SER A 5 16.49 -52.29 -16.46
N GLN A 6 16.55 -50.98 -16.20
CA GLN A 6 17.08 -49.98 -17.15
C GLN A 6 17.41 -48.63 -16.49
N THR A 7 18.64 -48.18 -16.74
CA THR A 7 19.25 -46.89 -16.40
C THR A 7 19.27 -46.00 -17.64
N ASN A 8 18.83 -44.76 -17.55
CA ASN A 8 18.99 -43.77 -18.63
C ASN A 8 20.13 -42.81 -18.31
N THR A 9 21.23 -42.98 -19.04
CA THR A 9 22.34 -42.04 -19.20
C THR A 9 22.00 -41.03 -20.30
N PHE A 10 22.13 -39.73 -20.03
CA PHE A 10 22.06 -38.69 -21.05
C PHE A 10 23.45 -38.03 -21.18
N THR A 11 24.14 -38.34 -22.27
CA THR A 11 25.39 -37.72 -22.71
C THR A 11 25.08 -36.77 -23.87
N VAL A 12 25.45 -35.50 -23.75
CA VAL A 12 25.66 -34.61 -24.90
C VAL A 12 27.01 -33.93 -24.72
N GLY A 13 27.88 -34.12 -25.71
CA GLY A 13 29.25 -33.63 -25.73
C GLY A 13 29.40 -32.29 -26.47
N CYS A 14 30.40 -31.55 -25.98
CA CYS A 14 31.46 -30.81 -26.67
C CYS A 14 31.19 -30.06 -28.00
N GLY A 15 31.54 -28.77 -27.98
CA GLY A 15 31.85 -27.97 -29.17
C GLY A 15 32.54 -26.67 -28.77
N SER A 16 33.87 -26.66 -28.87
CA SER A 16 34.76 -25.51 -28.62
C SER A 16 34.99 -24.71 -29.90
N SER A 17 35.04 -23.38 -29.83
CA SER A 17 35.92 -22.58 -30.70
C SER A 17 36.20 -21.19 -30.12
N THR A 18 37.51 -20.90 -30.13
CA THR A 18 38.27 -19.73 -29.68
C THR A 18 38.31 -18.64 -30.75
N THR A 19 38.80 -17.44 -30.36
CA THR A 19 39.38 -16.29 -31.11
C THR A 19 38.44 -15.07 -31.22
N GLN A 20 38.86 -13.81 -31.13
CA GLN A 20 40.14 -13.13 -30.83
C GLN A 20 39.84 -11.65 -30.54
N ALA A 21 40.76 -10.97 -29.85
CA ALA A 21 40.77 -9.52 -29.68
C ALA A 21 41.29 -8.80 -30.92
N THR A 22 40.75 -7.61 -31.23
CA THR A 22 41.43 -6.54 -31.98
C THR A 22 40.81 -5.19 -31.64
N ALA A 23 41.64 -4.28 -31.16
CA ALA A 23 41.42 -2.84 -31.12
C ALA A 23 41.90 -2.22 -32.44
N GLU A 24 41.28 -1.12 -32.92
CA GLU A 24 41.91 -0.02 -33.68
C GLU A 24 40.91 1.09 -34.10
N THR A 25 41.06 2.26 -33.45
CA THR A 25 41.39 3.61 -33.99
C THR A 25 40.82 4.16 -35.33
N MET A 26 40.01 5.22 -35.17
CA MET A 26 39.91 6.55 -35.84
C MET A 26 39.91 6.75 -37.38
N LYS A 27 38.87 7.42 -37.88
CA LYS A 27 38.86 8.76 -38.58
C LYS A 27 37.40 9.14 -38.91
N SER A 28 36.84 10.20 -38.33
CA SER A 28 36.84 11.62 -38.78
C SER A 28 36.05 11.88 -40.07
N GLU A 29 34.89 12.54 -39.96
CA GLU A 29 34.51 13.66 -40.84
C GLU A 29 33.36 14.49 -40.27
N THR A 30 33.45 15.79 -40.55
CA THR A 30 32.77 16.93 -39.95
C THR A 30 31.78 17.49 -40.96
N VAL A 31 30.50 17.68 -40.61
CA VAL A 31 29.66 18.76 -41.19
C VAL A 31 28.70 19.28 -40.11
N ALA A 32 28.77 20.59 -39.90
CA ALA A 32 28.00 21.36 -38.94
C ALA A 32 26.57 21.63 -39.41
N SER A 33 25.63 21.76 -38.47
CA SER A 33 24.65 22.86 -38.40
C SER A 33 23.90 22.78 -37.06
N SER A 34 24.17 23.71 -36.14
CA SER A 34 23.25 24.79 -35.75
C SER A 34 21.86 24.31 -35.30
N SER A 35 21.63 24.31 -33.99
CA SER A 35 20.67 25.23 -33.34
C SER A 35 20.63 24.96 -31.83
N GLN A 36 20.84 26.02 -31.07
CA GLN A 36 20.74 26.06 -29.62
C GLN A 36 19.26 26.10 -29.24
N GLU A 37 18.82 25.13 -28.45
CA GLU A 37 17.63 25.25 -27.61
C GLU A 37 18.10 25.03 -26.17
N THR A 38 18.18 26.14 -25.44
CA THR A 38 18.53 26.20 -24.02
C THR A 38 17.39 25.58 -23.22
N PHE A 39 17.42 24.26 -23.01
CA PHE A 39 16.53 23.62 -22.05
C PHE A 39 17.23 23.55 -20.69
N SER A 40 17.06 24.63 -19.91
CA SER A 40 17.44 24.67 -18.50
C SER A 40 16.69 23.57 -17.74
N GLN A 41 17.31 22.41 -17.58
CA GLN A 41 16.86 21.40 -16.63
C GLN A 41 17.19 21.89 -15.22
N SER A 42 16.26 22.63 -14.62
CA SER A 42 16.21 22.77 -13.18
C SER A 42 15.86 21.40 -12.60
N VAL A 43 16.79 20.89 -11.80
CA VAL A 43 16.62 19.76 -10.90
C VAL A 43 15.40 20.05 -10.02
N LEU A 44 14.25 19.43 -10.33
CA LEU A 44 13.14 19.39 -9.39
C LEU A 44 13.56 18.46 -8.25
N GLN A 45 14.12 19.07 -7.20
CA GLN A 45 14.25 18.44 -5.90
C GLN A 45 12.85 17.95 -5.49
N PRO A 46 12.68 16.70 -5.03
CA PRO A 46 11.43 16.29 -4.42
C PRO A 46 11.21 17.21 -3.21
N THR A 47 10.11 17.95 -3.25
CA THR A 47 9.69 18.80 -2.13
C THR A 47 9.50 17.90 -0.93
N ILE A 48 10.43 17.96 0.02
CA ILE A 48 10.27 17.38 1.36
C ILE A 48 9.13 18.15 2.00
N VAL A 49 7.92 17.63 1.85
CA VAL A 49 6.74 18.08 2.59
C VAL A 49 6.98 17.77 4.07
N PRO A 50 6.85 18.76 4.98
CA PRO A 50 7.06 18.53 6.40
C PRO A 50 6.15 17.44 6.95
N GLU A 51 6.77 16.57 7.75
CA GLU A 51 6.36 15.25 8.22
C GLU A 51 5.18 15.21 9.23
N HIS A 52 4.25 16.17 9.22
CA HIS A 52 3.18 16.20 10.21
C HIS A 52 1.79 16.34 9.58
N LEU A 53 1.01 15.25 9.68
CA LEU A 53 -0.39 15.07 9.27
C LEU A 53 -0.66 14.80 7.77
N ARG A 54 -0.19 13.68 7.20
CA ARG A 54 -1.10 12.96 6.29
C ARG A 54 -2.22 12.41 7.15
N LYS A 55 -3.45 12.90 6.96
CA LYS A 55 -4.58 12.34 7.71
C LYS A 55 -4.80 10.93 7.19
N THR A 56 -5.15 10.01 8.08
CA THR A 56 -5.58 8.65 7.70
C THR A 56 -6.70 8.68 6.65
N ASP A 57 -7.45 9.79 6.61
CA ASP A 57 -8.49 10.06 5.62
C ASP A 57 -7.93 10.17 4.19
N ASP A 58 -6.72 10.72 4.00
CA ASP A 58 -6.12 10.92 2.67
C ASP A 58 -5.73 9.56 2.05
N VAL A 59 -5.08 8.70 2.85
CA VAL A 59 -4.70 7.33 2.43
C VAL A 59 -5.95 6.51 2.14
N ALA A 60 -7.00 6.66 2.95
CA ALA A 60 -8.26 5.96 2.72
C ALA A 60 -8.96 6.42 1.44
N GLU A 61 -8.91 7.72 1.10
CA GLU A 61 -9.48 8.25 -0.14
C GLU A 61 -8.68 7.81 -1.38
N GLU A 62 -7.35 7.69 -1.29
CA GLU A 62 -6.52 7.10 -2.35
C GLU A 62 -6.84 5.62 -2.55
N LEU A 63 -6.88 4.84 -1.46
CA LEU A 63 -7.25 3.42 -1.50
C LEU A 63 -8.69 3.21 -2.00
N ALA A 64 -9.60 4.14 -1.74
CA ALA A 64 -11.00 3.99 -2.15
C ALA A 64 -11.19 3.94 -3.68
N LYS A 65 -10.21 4.44 -4.44
CA LYS A 65 -10.18 4.37 -5.91
C LYS A 65 -9.76 2.99 -6.41
N GLN A 66 -9.11 2.20 -5.56
CA GLN A 66 -8.53 0.91 -5.92
C GLN A 66 -9.55 -0.21 -5.83
N GLN A 67 -9.66 -1.03 -6.88
CA GLN A 67 -10.64 -2.13 -6.94
C GLN A 67 -10.36 -3.24 -5.93
N PHE A 68 -9.10 -3.40 -5.52
CA PHE A 68 -8.65 -4.39 -4.54
C PHE A 68 -8.87 -3.97 -3.10
N PHE A 69 -9.38 -2.76 -2.86
CA PHE A 69 -9.65 -2.24 -1.53
C PHE A 69 -11.13 -2.42 -1.16
N HIS A 70 -11.39 -3.03 -0.01
CA HIS A 70 -12.73 -3.44 0.43
C HIS A 70 -13.24 -2.65 1.63
N GLY A 71 -12.58 -1.55 2.02
CA GLY A 71 -12.97 -0.77 3.19
C GLY A 71 -12.93 -1.60 4.47
N ARG A 72 -13.94 -1.44 5.34
CA ARG A 72 -14.10 -2.26 6.56
C ARG A 72 -14.62 -3.64 6.22
N LEU A 73 -13.71 -4.59 6.09
CA LEU A 73 -14.04 -6.00 5.89
C LEU A 73 -13.49 -6.83 7.04
N ASN A 74 -14.33 -7.70 7.60
CA ASN A 74 -13.90 -8.56 8.70
C ASN A 74 -13.00 -9.71 8.18
N LYS A 75 -12.35 -10.44 9.10
CA LYS A 75 -11.42 -11.50 8.73
C LYS A 75 -12.10 -12.67 8.01
N ASN A 76 -13.32 -13.03 8.40
CA ASN A 76 -14.02 -14.19 7.86
C ASN A 76 -14.58 -13.91 6.46
N ASP A 77 -15.16 -12.73 6.25
CA ASP A 77 -15.66 -12.29 4.95
C ASP A 77 -14.51 -12.20 3.95
N ALA A 78 -13.36 -11.65 4.38
CA ALA A 78 -12.15 -11.63 3.55
C ALA A 78 -11.72 -13.03 3.12
N LYS A 79 -11.80 -14.05 3.99
CA LYS A 79 -11.49 -15.43 3.63
C LYS A 79 -12.48 -15.99 2.61
N ALA A 80 -13.76 -15.72 2.76
CA ALA A 80 -14.79 -16.19 1.84
C ALA A 80 -14.61 -15.65 0.41
N LEU A 81 -14.07 -14.44 0.26
CA LEU A 81 -13.79 -13.83 -1.04
C LEU A 81 -12.51 -14.39 -1.71
N LEU A 82 -11.58 -14.92 -0.92
CA LEU A 82 -10.29 -15.41 -1.39
C LEU A 82 -10.39 -16.91 -1.68
N THR A 83 -10.57 -17.26 -2.95
CA THR A 83 -10.90 -18.64 -3.37
C THR A 83 -9.75 -19.34 -4.09
N ARG A 84 -8.83 -18.58 -4.69
CA ARG A 84 -7.70 -19.10 -5.46
C ARG A 84 -6.36 -18.65 -4.89
N ASP A 85 -5.34 -19.46 -5.12
CA ASP A 85 -4.00 -19.17 -4.62
C ASP A 85 -3.39 -17.94 -5.31
N GLY A 86 -2.74 -17.09 -4.52
CA GLY A 86 -2.22 -15.79 -4.96
C GLY A 86 -3.28 -14.67 -5.03
N GLN A 87 -4.56 -14.97 -4.77
CA GLN A 87 -5.57 -13.93 -4.63
C GLN A 87 -5.32 -13.09 -3.38
N PHE A 88 -5.56 -11.79 -3.49
CA PHE A 88 -5.47 -10.87 -2.36
C PHE A 88 -6.52 -9.75 -2.41
N LEU A 89 -6.71 -9.12 -1.26
CA LEU A 89 -7.45 -7.87 -1.09
C LEU A 89 -6.89 -7.06 0.06
N ILE A 90 -7.15 -5.76 0.08
CA ILE A 90 -6.79 -4.86 1.17
C ILE A 90 -8.06 -4.43 1.91
N ARG A 91 -7.98 -4.43 3.24
CA ARG A 91 -9.09 -4.08 4.11
C ARG A 91 -8.63 -3.33 5.34
N PHE A 92 -9.55 -2.58 5.94
CA PHE A 92 -9.42 -2.07 7.28
C PHE A 92 -9.82 -3.11 8.31
N ALA A 93 -8.99 -3.28 9.33
CA ALA A 93 -9.25 -4.11 10.49
C ALA A 93 -9.22 -3.22 11.74
N LYS A 94 -10.15 -3.45 12.67
CA LYS A 94 -10.09 -2.83 14.00
C LYS A 94 -9.18 -3.66 14.89
N ASP A 95 -8.19 -3.03 15.49
CA ASP A 95 -7.36 -3.65 16.51
C ASP A 95 -8.22 -3.90 17.77
N LYS A 96 -8.00 -5.04 18.42
CA LYS A 96 -8.78 -5.44 19.60
C LYS A 96 -8.36 -4.71 20.87
N SER A 97 -7.12 -4.21 20.91
CA SER A 97 -6.50 -3.64 22.12
C SER A 97 -6.82 -2.16 22.28
N ASP A 98 -6.49 -1.34 21.27
CA ASP A 98 -6.66 0.11 21.28
C ASP A 98 -7.90 0.58 20.48
N GLY A 99 -8.55 -0.34 19.75
CA GLY A 99 -9.68 -0.01 18.89
C GLY A 99 -9.30 0.78 17.63
N ALA A 100 -8.02 0.96 17.35
CA ALA A 100 -7.53 1.70 16.19
C ALA A 100 -7.82 0.94 14.90
N VAL A 101 -8.02 1.68 13.83
CA VAL A 101 -8.16 1.11 12.48
C VAL A 101 -6.78 0.92 11.88
N LYS A 102 -6.52 -0.29 11.38
CA LYS A 102 -5.26 -0.69 10.76
C LYS A 102 -5.53 -1.20 9.34
N THR A 103 -4.59 -0.95 8.43
CA THR A 103 -4.66 -1.44 7.05
C THR A 103 -4.02 -2.81 6.93
N VAL A 104 -4.76 -3.79 6.41
CA VAL A 104 -4.34 -5.19 6.36
C VAL A 104 -4.48 -5.73 4.95
N ILE A 105 -3.42 -6.35 4.43
CA ILE A 105 -3.49 -7.17 3.22
C ILE A 105 -3.89 -8.60 3.63
N SER A 106 -4.94 -9.11 3.00
CA SER A 106 -5.43 -10.48 3.19
C SER A 106 -5.27 -11.24 1.89
N LEU A 107 -4.76 -12.46 1.95
CA LEU A 107 -4.46 -13.28 0.78
C LEU A 107 -4.63 -14.76 1.06
N LEU A 108 -4.80 -15.54 0.01
CA LEU A 108 -4.75 -17.00 0.04
C LEU A 108 -3.46 -17.46 -0.65
N TRP A 109 -2.63 -18.22 0.06
CA TRP A 109 -1.37 -18.76 -0.47
C TRP A 109 -1.09 -20.17 0.05
N ASN A 110 -0.71 -21.08 -0.83
CA ASN A 110 -0.61 -22.51 -0.60
C ASN A 110 -1.79 -23.08 0.21
N GLY A 111 -3.02 -22.68 -0.14
CA GLY A 111 -4.25 -23.15 0.53
C GLY A 111 -4.44 -22.62 1.95
N ARG A 112 -3.63 -21.65 2.40
CA ARG A 112 -3.75 -21.00 3.72
C ARG A 112 -4.00 -19.51 3.57
N HIS A 113 -4.91 -18.99 4.41
CA HIS A 113 -5.15 -17.55 4.46
C HIS A 113 -4.14 -16.85 5.36
N TYR A 114 -3.50 -15.83 4.81
CA TYR A 114 -2.59 -14.94 5.51
C TYR A 114 -3.20 -13.55 5.64
N HIS A 115 -2.80 -12.84 6.69
CA HIS A 115 -3.20 -11.46 6.94
C HIS A 115 -1.99 -10.70 7.46
N PHE A 116 -1.50 -9.74 6.69
CA PHE A 116 -0.34 -8.93 7.06
C PHE A 116 -0.74 -7.47 7.29
N LEU A 117 -0.20 -6.89 8.36
CA LEU A 117 -0.35 -5.48 8.66
C LEU A 117 0.54 -4.66 7.71
N ILE A 118 -0.05 -3.67 7.04
CA ILE A 118 0.71 -2.63 6.36
C ILE A 118 1.04 -1.56 7.40
N ARG A 119 2.32 -1.39 7.67
CA ARG A 119 2.85 -0.39 8.59
C ARG A 119 3.17 0.88 7.81
N GLU A 120 2.87 2.02 8.42
CA GLU A 120 3.29 3.33 7.92
C GLU A 120 4.35 3.90 8.87
N LYS A 121 5.48 4.34 8.32
CA LYS A 121 6.56 4.98 9.07
C LYS A 121 7.18 6.07 8.21
N PHE A 122 7.23 7.30 8.73
CA PHE A 122 7.79 8.46 8.00
C PHE A 122 7.14 8.69 6.62
N GLY A 123 5.82 8.44 6.51
CA GLY A 123 5.08 8.54 5.25
C GLY A 123 5.33 7.42 4.24
N LEU A 124 6.09 6.39 4.62
CA LEU A 124 6.37 5.22 3.78
C LEU A 124 5.62 4.00 4.30
N PHE A 125 5.14 3.17 3.38
CA PHE A 125 4.39 1.95 3.65
C PHE A 125 5.26 0.71 3.50
N SER A 126 5.13 -0.24 4.43
CA SER A 126 5.82 -1.53 4.36
C SER A 126 5.02 -2.66 5.01
N VAL A 127 5.22 -3.90 4.52
CA VAL A 127 4.76 -5.13 5.18
C VAL A 127 5.90 -5.79 5.96
N GLU A 128 7.12 -5.70 5.45
CA GLU A 128 8.35 -6.21 6.06
C GLU A 128 9.43 -5.09 6.07
N GLU A 129 10.52 -5.26 5.32
CA GLU A 129 11.66 -4.33 5.25
C GLU A 129 11.51 -3.29 4.13
N GLN A 130 11.04 -3.72 2.95
CA GLN A 130 10.93 -2.84 1.79
C GLN A 130 9.86 -1.76 2.00
N GLN A 131 10.25 -0.50 1.75
CA GLN A 131 9.41 0.68 1.91
C GLN A 131 8.96 1.23 0.55
N PHE A 132 7.77 1.82 0.54
CA PHE A 132 7.09 2.35 -0.64
C PHE A 132 6.40 3.68 -0.31
N GLU A 133 6.26 4.57 -1.29
CA GLU A 133 5.59 5.87 -1.12
C GLU A 133 4.07 5.74 -1.03
N SER A 134 3.51 4.66 -1.58
CA SER A 134 2.07 4.40 -1.55
C SER A 134 1.77 2.90 -1.39
N ILE A 135 0.56 2.57 -0.93
CA ILE A 135 0.13 1.17 -0.86
C ILE A 135 -0.04 0.57 -2.25
N GLU A 136 -0.44 1.39 -3.24
CA GLU A 136 -0.53 0.96 -4.63
C GLU A 136 0.83 0.54 -5.18
N SER A 137 1.88 1.34 -4.98
CA SER A 137 3.24 1.00 -5.43
C SER A 137 3.80 -0.23 -4.70
N LEU A 138 3.47 -0.39 -3.40
CA LEU A 138 3.76 -1.63 -2.66
C LEU A 138 3.13 -2.85 -3.33
N VAL A 139 1.84 -2.79 -3.63
CA VAL A 139 1.11 -3.89 -4.26
C VAL A 139 1.67 -4.18 -5.65
N GLN A 140 1.82 -3.14 -6.47
CA GLN A 140 2.32 -3.24 -7.84
C GLN A 140 3.68 -3.94 -7.88
N PHE A 141 4.62 -3.53 -7.01
CA PHE A 141 5.93 -4.17 -6.93
C PHE A 141 5.85 -5.67 -6.65
N HIS A 142 5.02 -6.10 -5.70
CA HIS A 142 4.94 -7.52 -5.33
C HIS A 142 4.24 -8.35 -6.41
N VAL A 143 3.23 -7.78 -7.08
CA VAL A 143 2.50 -8.43 -8.18
C VAL A 143 3.38 -8.56 -9.42
N GLU A 144 4.05 -7.48 -9.84
CA GLU A 144 4.86 -7.45 -11.06
C GLU A 144 6.15 -8.25 -10.91
N LYS A 145 6.88 -8.06 -9.81
CA LYS A 145 8.15 -8.75 -9.57
C LYS A 145 7.99 -10.14 -8.98
N ARG A 146 6.76 -10.57 -8.69
CA ARG A 146 6.45 -11.83 -8.01
C ARG A 146 7.26 -12.03 -6.72
N MET A 147 7.44 -10.94 -5.99
CA MET A 147 8.16 -10.94 -4.72
C MET A 147 7.24 -11.37 -3.59
N GLN A 148 7.78 -12.15 -2.66
CA GLN A 148 7.08 -12.55 -1.45
C GLN A 148 6.84 -11.33 -0.54
N LEU A 149 5.67 -11.26 0.12
CA LEU A 149 5.31 -10.20 1.06
C LEU A 149 6.13 -10.23 2.36
N THR A 150 6.46 -11.43 2.82
CA THR A 150 7.32 -11.65 3.99
C THR A 150 8.22 -12.86 3.77
N ARG A 151 9.46 -12.80 4.26
CA ARG A 151 10.40 -13.93 4.18
C ARG A 151 9.93 -15.16 4.93
N ALA A 152 9.26 -14.98 6.06
CA ALA A 152 8.81 -16.08 6.91
C ALA A 152 7.75 -16.96 6.26
N THR A 153 6.88 -16.40 5.42
CA THR A 153 5.76 -17.14 4.81
C THR A 153 5.98 -17.49 3.35
N GLY A 154 6.85 -16.74 2.65
CA GLY A 154 7.05 -16.89 1.21
C GLY A 154 5.79 -16.60 0.39
N ALA A 155 4.82 -15.87 0.96
CA ALA A 155 3.53 -15.65 0.31
C ALA A 155 3.62 -14.59 -0.78
N ILE A 156 3.17 -14.93 -1.99
CA ILE A 156 3.20 -14.04 -3.17
C ILE A 156 1.77 -13.66 -3.53
N ILE A 157 1.57 -12.39 -3.89
CA ILE A 157 0.29 -11.90 -4.42
C ILE A 157 0.37 -11.82 -5.95
N SER A 158 -0.70 -12.21 -6.61
CA SER A 158 -0.76 -12.24 -8.08
C SER A 158 -2.06 -11.65 -8.63
N GLU A 159 -3.19 -11.93 -8.00
CA GLU A 159 -4.50 -11.52 -8.50
C GLU A 159 -5.26 -10.73 -7.43
N ALA A 160 -5.68 -9.52 -7.79
CA ALA A 160 -6.46 -8.70 -6.89
C ALA A 160 -7.94 -9.08 -6.99
N VAL A 161 -8.59 -9.36 -5.86
CA VAL A 161 -10.04 -9.64 -5.84
C VAL A 161 -10.79 -8.31 -5.90
N PRO A 162 -11.53 -8.04 -6.99
CA PRO A 162 -12.26 -6.80 -7.11
C PRO A 162 -13.43 -6.76 -6.13
N ARG A 163 -13.67 -5.57 -5.61
CA ARG A 163 -14.85 -5.24 -4.81
C ARG A 163 -16.12 -5.30 -5.64
N ALA A 164 -17.20 -5.87 -5.11
CA ALA A 164 -18.50 -5.94 -5.79
C ALA A 164 -19.28 -4.62 -5.80
N GLU A 165 -19.26 -3.86 -4.69
CA GLU A 165 -20.15 -2.71 -4.45
C GLU A 165 -19.37 -1.42 -4.21
N PRO A 166 -19.62 -0.26 -4.86
CA PRO A 166 -19.00 1.06 -4.60
C PRO A 166 -18.66 1.35 -3.13
N ILE A 167 -17.44 1.82 -2.84
CA ILE A 167 -17.08 2.25 -1.48
C ILE A 167 -17.86 3.52 -1.17
N THR A 168 -18.69 3.46 -0.14
CA THR A 168 -19.40 4.63 0.35
C THR A 168 -18.56 5.34 1.41
N SER A 169 -18.77 6.64 1.60
CA SER A 169 -18.03 7.45 2.56
C SER A 169 -18.07 6.92 4.00
N LYS A 170 -19.09 6.12 4.34
CA LYS A 170 -19.26 5.47 5.66
C LYS A 170 -18.27 4.33 5.89
N ASP A 171 -17.73 3.75 4.83
CA ASP A 171 -16.89 2.55 4.91
C ASP A 171 -15.45 2.86 5.33
N TYR A 172 -15.04 4.13 5.25
CA TYR A 172 -13.71 4.59 5.66
C TYR A 172 -13.70 5.81 6.57
N LYS A 173 -14.69 6.72 6.51
CA LYS A 173 -14.73 7.87 7.43
C LYS A 173 -15.19 7.42 8.81
N LEU A 174 -14.24 7.31 9.73
CA LEU A 174 -14.53 7.27 11.17
C LEU A 174 -14.97 8.68 11.56
N VAL A 175 -16.22 9.04 11.29
CA VAL A 175 -16.78 10.22 11.96
C VAL A 175 -16.81 9.86 13.44
N PRO A 176 -16.04 10.52 14.33
CA PRO A 176 -16.29 10.36 15.74
C PRO A 176 -17.58 11.14 15.98
N HIS A 177 -18.73 10.53 15.69
CA HIS A 177 -20.04 11.12 15.99
C HIS A 177 -20.12 11.51 17.46
N VAL A 178 -19.42 10.76 18.32
CA VAL A 178 -19.17 11.11 19.72
C VAL A 178 -18.41 12.44 19.90
N LEU A 179 -17.36 12.75 19.13
CA LEU A 179 -16.63 14.01 19.27
C LEU A 179 -17.46 15.20 18.74
N LYS A 180 -18.20 15.01 17.65
CA LYS A 180 -19.15 16.03 17.15
C LYS A 180 -20.30 16.27 18.14
N ALA A 181 -20.80 15.22 18.79
CA ALA A 181 -21.82 15.31 19.83
C ALA A 181 -21.29 15.99 21.10
N LEU A 182 -20.06 15.70 21.55
CA LEU A 182 -19.45 16.33 22.73
C LEU A 182 -19.20 17.82 22.52
N ILE A 183 -18.76 18.24 21.33
CA ILE A 183 -18.63 19.67 20.99
C ILE A 183 -20.01 20.34 21.02
N PHE A 184 -21.04 19.69 20.47
CA PHE A 184 -22.41 20.23 20.47
C PHE A 184 -23.00 20.34 21.89
N ILE A 185 -22.78 19.34 22.74
CA ILE A 185 -23.17 19.35 24.17
C ILE A 185 -22.45 20.49 24.91
N GLY A 186 -21.15 20.69 24.67
CA GLY A 186 -20.38 21.78 25.26
C GLY A 186 -20.88 23.16 24.84
N VAL A 187 -21.21 23.35 23.55
CA VAL A 187 -21.79 24.61 23.03
C VAL A 187 -23.16 24.88 23.63
N ILE A 188 -24.02 23.86 23.73
CA ILE A 188 -25.32 23.97 24.41
C ILE A 188 -25.09 24.39 25.87
N PHE A 189 -24.24 23.71 26.62
CA PHE A 189 -24.00 24.01 28.03
C PHE A 189 -23.47 25.44 28.24
N ALA A 190 -22.63 25.95 27.34
CA ALA A 190 -22.12 27.33 27.39
C ALA A 190 -23.21 28.38 27.09
N LEU A 191 -24.08 28.13 26.12
CA LEU A 191 -25.18 29.04 25.76
C LEU A 191 -26.25 29.10 26.85
N TYR A 192 -26.66 27.94 27.39
CA TYR A 192 -27.65 27.89 28.46
C TYR A 192 -27.06 28.29 29.83
N GLY A 193 -25.78 27.99 30.08
CA GLY A 193 -25.06 28.43 31.29
C GLY A 193 -24.89 29.95 31.35
N SER A 194 -24.62 30.61 30.22
CA SER A 194 -24.55 32.08 30.12
C SER A 194 -25.92 32.73 30.33
N LEU A 195 -27.01 32.06 29.94
CA LEU A 195 -28.38 32.50 30.24
C LEU A 195 -28.74 32.34 31.71
N LEU A 196 -28.31 31.25 32.35
CA LEU A 196 -28.63 30.95 33.76
C LEU A 196 -27.82 31.80 34.75
N MET A 197 -26.61 32.21 34.40
CA MET A 197 -25.74 33.02 35.27
C MET A 197 -26.07 34.54 35.22
N LYS A 198 -26.95 34.98 34.32
CA LYS A 198 -27.41 36.39 34.22
C LYS A 198 -28.50 36.73 35.26
N ARG A 199 -28.34 36.33 36.53
CA ARG A 199 -29.27 36.74 37.60
C ARG A 199 -28.64 36.76 39.00
N ARG A 200 -27.58 37.57 39.20
CA ARG A 200 -27.23 38.14 40.53
C ARG A 200 -26.13 39.20 40.40
N SER A 201 -26.49 40.39 39.97
CA SER A 201 -25.77 41.61 40.36
C SER A 201 -26.66 42.81 40.09
N LYS A 202 -27.48 43.14 41.08
CA LYS A 202 -28.04 44.47 41.32
C LYS A 202 -28.57 44.48 42.75
N ASN A 203 -27.72 44.89 43.68
CA ASN A 203 -28.14 45.91 44.64
C ASN A 203 -26.93 46.71 45.10
N PRO A 204 -26.91 48.03 44.88
CA PRO A 204 -25.93 48.94 45.46
C PRO A 204 -26.31 49.21 46.93
N GLU A 205 -25.30 49.38 47.78
CA GLU A 205 -25.41 50.08 49.05
C GLU A 205 -24.69 51.43 48.92
#